data_AF-M5C5G9-F1
#
_entry.id   AF-M5C5G9-F1
#
_cell.length_a   1.000
_cell.length_b   1.000
_cell.length_c   1.000
_cell.angle_alpha   90.00
_cell.angle_beta   90.00
_cell.angle_gamma   90.00
#
_symmetry.space_group_name_H-M   'P 1'
#
loop_
_entity.id
_entity.type
_entity.pdbx_description
1 polymer ?
#
loop_
_entity_poly.entity_id
_entity_poly.type
_entity_poly.pdbx_seq_one_letter_code
_entity_poly.pdbx_strand_id
1 'polypeptide(L)'
;MVGKVQDLSRAVHLERVSDPETGYKQPSQIHYTWQAPGIGNEAPVKAEIVGDVGSPNDPKGLVHKVDVLGEIPAALKMVIAYAAGTKPYIYQWLNPATLSVTGPESLVPGGSKTISGTLYNEATFISESD
;
A
#
# COMPACT_ATOMS: atom_id res chain seq x y z
N MET A 1 20.43 16.68 -20.19
CA MET A 1 19.94 17.28 -18.93
C MET A 1 19.44 16.14 -18.05
N VAL A 2 20.15 15.84 -16.95
CA VAL A 2 19.65 14.86 -15.97
C VAL A 2 18.54 15.57 -15.19
N GLY A 3 17.32 15.04 -15.25
CA GLY A 3 16.17 15.63 -14.54
C GLY A 3 16.46 15.69 -13.04
N LYS A 4 16.14 16.83 -12.41
CA LYS A 4 16.25 16.98 -10.96
C LYS A 4 15.39 15.92 -10.30
N VAL A 5 15.99 15.10 -9.43
CA VAL A 5 15.22 14.15 -8.60
C VAL A 5 14.22 14.95 -7.77
N GLN A 6 12.96 14.50 -7.75
CA GLN A 6 11.89 15.11 -6.96
C GLN A 6 11.55 14.19 -5.79
N ASP A 7 10.97 14.79 -4.75
CA ASP A 7 10.41 14.04 -3.63
C ASP A 7 9.24 13.18 -4.12
N LEU A 8 9.25 11.91 -3.73
CA LEU A 8 8.20 10.95 -4.01
C LEU A 8 7.89 10.18 -2.73
N SER A 9 6.62 10.12 -2.37
CA SER A 9 6.07 9.17 -1.41
C SER A 9 4.79 8.63 -2.03
N ARG A 10 4.82 7.38 -2.49
CA ARG A 10 3.75 6.82 -3.31
C ARG A 10 3.41 5.40 -2.89
N ALA A 11 2.13 5.11 -2.80
CA ALA A 11 1.57 3.78 -2.70
C ALA A 11 0.77 3.47 -3.98
N VAL A 12 0.92 2.28 -4.53
CA VAL A 12 0.22 1.84 -5.75
C VAL A 12 -0.36 0.45 -5.54
N HIS A 13 -1.64 0.30 -5.86
CA HIS A 13 -2.31 -0.99 -6.02
C HIS A 13 -2.01 -1.55 -7.40
N LEU A 14 -1.29 -2.66 -7.46
CA LEU A 14 -0.94 -3.36 -8.68
C LEU A 14 -1.84 -4.58 -8.85
N GLU A 15 -2.09 -4.95 -10.10
CA GLU A 15 -2.81 -6.19 -10.46
C GLU A 15 -4.15 -6.33 -9.71
N ARG A 16 -5.03 -5.34 -9.89
CA ARG A 16 -6.32 -5.23 -9.22
C ARG A 16 -7.31 -6.28 -9.76
N VAL A 17 -7.80 -7.16 -8.88
CA VAL A 17 -8.71 -8.28 -9.17
C VAL A 17 -10.04 -8.07 -8.44
N SER A 18 -11.15 -8.32 -9.13
CA SER A 18 -12.50 -8.21 -8.54
C SER A 18 -12.65 -9.18 -7.37
N ASP A 19 -13.03 -8.64 -6.21
CA ASP A 19 -13.35 -9.40 -5.01
C ASP A 19 -14.87 -9.54 -4.89
N PRO A 20 -15.44 -10.75 -5.09
CA PRO A 20 -16.88 -10.95 -5.04
C PRO A 20 -17.48 -10.74 -3.64
N GLU A 21 -16.68 -10.77 -2.58
CA GLU A 21 -17.15 -10.59 -1.20
C GLU A 21 -17.49 -9.13 -0.90
N THR A 22 -16.65 -8.20 -1.38
CA THR A 22 -16.75 -6.78 -1.04
C THR A 22 -17.25 -5.93 -2.20
N GLY A 23 -17.16 -6.45 -3.43
CA GLY A 23 -17.42 -5.71 -4.67
C GLY A 23 -16.25 -4.83 -5.14
N TYR A 24 -15.16 -4.71 -4.38
CA TYR A 24 -14.00 -3.90 -4.76
C TYR A 24 -12.97 -4.68 -5.58
N LYS A 25 -12.05 -3.95 -6.23
CA LYS A 25 -10.89 -4.54 -6.88
C LYS A 25 -9.70 -4.62 -5.91
N GLN A 26 -9.53 -5.77 -5.27
CA GLN A 26 -8.39 -6.06 -4.39
C GLN A 26 -7.09 -6.07 -5.21
N PRO A 27 -6.01 -5.38 -4.81
CA PRO A 27 -4.70 -5.57 -5.43
C PRO A 27 -4.17 -6.99 -5.19
N SER A 28 -3.43 -7.53 -6.15
CA SER A 28 -2.61 -8.72 -5.92
C SER A 28 -1.21 -8.36 -5.42
N GLN A 29 -0.78 -7.12 -5.68
CA GLN A 29 0.47 -6.57 -5.18
C GLN A 29 0.31 -5.12 -4.73
N ILE A 30 1.09 -4.74 -3.73
CA ILE A 30 1.20 -3.37 -3.23
C ILE A 30 2.62 -2.88 -3.43
N HIS A 31 2.78 -1.69 -4.01
CA HIS A 31 4.08 -1.08 -4.24
C HIS A 31 4.18 0.25 -3.52
N TYR A 32 5.13 0.32 -2.59
CA TYR A 32 5.51 1.56 -1.94
C TYR A 32 6.83 2.06 -2.51
N THR A 33 6.90 3.35 -2.83
CA THR A 33 8.09 4.02 -3.31
C THR A 33 8.31 5.30 -2.52
N TRP A 34 9.51 5.46 -1.99
CA TRP A 34 10.02 6.71 -1.44
C TRP A 34 11.25 7.15 -2.22
N GLN A 35 11.35 8.43 -2.52
CA GLN A 35 12.52 9.03 -3.14
C GLN A 35 12.67 10.46 -2.64
N ALA A 36 13.91 10.87 -2.40
CA ALA A 36 14.24 12.24 -2.07
C ALA A 36 15.59 12.63 -2.68
N PRO A 37 15.81 13.92 -3.03
CA PRO A 37 17.13 14.44 -3.29
C PRO A 37 18.08 14.22 -2.11
N GLY A 38 19.38 14.12 -2.39
CA GLY A 38 20.40 14.13 -1.33
C GLY A 38 20.48 15.51 -0.66
N ILE A 39 20.95 15.52 0.58
CA ILE A 39 21.21 16.78 1.31
C ILE A 39 22.56 17.33 0.87
N GLY A 40 22.61 18.61 0.47
CA GLY A 40 23.84 19.24 -0.04
C GLY A 40 24.23 18.69 -1.41
N ASN A 41 25.42 18.10 -1.51
CA ASN A 41 25.95 17.52 -2.75
C ASN A 41 25.86 15.98 -2.77
N GLU A 42 25.14 15.38 -1.82
CA GLU A 42 24.98 13.94 -1.73
C GLU A 42 24.08 13.38 -2.84
N ALA A 43 24.27 12.10 -3.16
CA ALA A 43 23.41 11.38 -4.08
C ALA A 43 21.97 11.26 -3.53
N PRO A 44 20.95 11.17 -4.40
CA PRO A 44 19.57 10.94 -3.99
C PRO A 44 19.41 9.60 -3.27
N VAL A 45 18.38 9.52 -2.41
CA VAL A 45 18.02 8.31 -1.68
C VAL A 45 16.70 7.78 -2.24
N LYS A 46 16.60 6.46 -2.41
CA LYS A 46 15.39 5.77 -2.85
C LYS A 46 15.13 4.56 -1.97
N ALA A 47 13.87 4.29 -1.67
CA ALA A 47 13.44 3.10 -0.97
C ALA A 47 12.19 2.51 -1.61
N GLU A 48 12.12 1.18 -1.72
CA GLU A 48 11.00 0.47 -2.34
C GLU A 48 10.63 -0.81 -1.58
N ILE A 49 9.33 -1.06 -1.50
CA ILE A 49 8.77 -2.33 -1.04
C ILE A 49 7.73 -2.78 -2.08
N VAL A 50 7.87 -4.00 -2.59
CA VAL A 50 6.82 -4.68 -3.35
C VAL A 50 6.33 -5.85 -2.49
N GLY A 51 5.08 -5.76 -2.04
CA GLY A 51 4.42 -6.80 -1.25
C GLY A 51 3.47 -7.60 -2.13
N ASP A 52 3.58 -8.92 -2.09
CA ASP A 52 2.62 -9.85 -2.70
C ASP A 52 1.55 -10.19 -1.65
N VAL A 53 0.32 -9.75 -1.92
CA VAL A 53 -0.85 -9.95 -1.05
C VAL A 53 -1.82 -11.00 -1.59
N GLY A 54 -1.49 -11.60 -2.74
CA GLY A 54 -2.31 -12.62 -3.38
C GLY A 54 -3.64 -12.12 -3.93
N SER A 55 -4.40 -13.02 -4.54
CA SER A 55 -5.73 -12.71 -5.09
C SER A 55 -6.83 -12.92 -4.05
N PRO A 56 -8.07 -12.46 -4.28
CA PRO A 56 -9.20 -12.79 -3.39
C PRO A 56 -9.41 -14.30 -3.17
N ASN A 57 -9.06 -15.13 -4.16
CA ASN A 57 -9.22 -16.59 -4.09
C ASN A 57 -8.03 -17.32 -3.46
N ASP A 58 -6.87 -16.66 -3.40
CA ASP A 58 -5.63 -17.19 -2.81
C ASP A 58 -4.89 -16.04 -2.12
N PRO A 59 -5.43 -15.53 -0.99
CA PRO A 59 -4.86 -14.36 -0.33
C PRO A 59 -3.60 -14.73 0.45
N LYS A 60 -2.60 -13.85 0.41
CA LYS A 60 -1.35 -14.02 1.15
C LYS A 60 -1.29 -13.01 2.27
N GLY A 61 -1.09 -13.48 3.50
CA GLY A 61 -0.97 -12.63 4.68
C GLY A 61 -2.22 -11.82 5.00
N LEU A 62 -3.37 -12.10 4.40
CA LEU A 62 -4.63 -11.44 4.73
C LEU A 62 -5.00 -11.75 6.19
N VAL A 63 -5.07 -10.69 6.99
CA VAL A 63 -5.47 -10.76 8.39
C VAL A 63 -7.00 -10.65 8.48
N HIS A 64 -7.57 -9.63 7.83
CA HIS A 64 -9.01 -9.37 7.88
C HIS A 64 -9.47 -8.47 6.74
N LYS A 65 -10.74 -8.64 6.33
CA LYS A 65 -11.50 -7.67 5.55
C LYS A 65 -12.57 -7.08 6.47
N VAL A 66 -12.36 -5.85 6.93
CA VAL A 66 -13.26 -5.18 7.88
C VAL A 66 -14.39 -4.51 7.11
N ASP A 67 -15.62 -4.93 7.40
CA ASP A 67 -16.84 -4.21 7.03
C ASP A 67 -17.04 -3.01 7.97
N VAL A 68 -16.70 -1.82 7.50
CA VAL A 68 -16.77 -0.59 8.32
C VAL A 68 -18.20 -0.30 8.80
N LEU A 69 -19.23 -0.59 7.98
CA LEU A 69 -20.62 -0.38 8.40
C LEU A 69 -21.10 -1.46 9.37
N GLY A 70 -20.51 -2.66 9.31
CA GLY A 70 -20.73 -3.76 10.25
C GLY A 70 -20.39 -3.35 11.68
N GLU A 71 -19.27 -2.65 11.85
CA GLU A 71 -18.69 -2.26 13.14
C GLU A 71 -19.36 -1.05 13.83
N ILE A 72 -20.21 -0.30 13.13
CA ILE A 72 -20.84 0.92 13.67
C ILE A 72 -22.23 0.58 14.28
N PRO A 73 -22.66 1.23 15.38
CA PRO A 73 -24.03 1.06 15.90
C PRO A 73 -25.13 1.38 14.88
N ALA A 74 -26.22 0.61 14.90
CA ALA A 74 -27.29 0.66 13.89
C ALA A 74 -27.87 2.06 13.63
N ALA A 75 -27.95 2.92 14.65
CA ALA A 75 -28.49 4.28 14.53
C ALA A 75 -27.68 5.17 13.57
N LEU A 76 -26.38 4.91 13.39
CA LEU A 76 -25.49 5.72 12.53
C LEU A 76 -25.35 5.15 11.10
N LYS A 77 -25.74 3.88 10.87
CA LYS A 77 -25.64 3.21 9.55
C LYS A 77 -26.50 3.88 8.47
N MET A 78 -27.69 4.37 8.83
CA MET A 78 -28.68 4.91 7.89
C MET A 78 -28.25 6.21 7.21
N VAL A 79 -27.44 7.03 7.88
CA VAL A 79 -26.95 8.32 7.33
C VAL A 79 -25.81 8.10 6.33
N ILE A 80 -24.95 7.10 6.59
CA ILE A 80 -23.74 6.84 5.80
C ILE A 80 -24.04 5.99 4.57
N ALA A 81 -24.88 4.96 4.70
CA ALA A 81 -25.26 4.10 3.57
C ALA A 81 -26.01 4.87 2.45
N TYR A 82 -26.74 5.93 2.80
CA TYR A 82 -27.46 6.78 1.83
C TYR A 82 -26.52 7.73 1.06
N ALA A 83 -25.37 8.10 1.63
CA ALA A 83 -24.45 9.09 1.04
C ALA A 83 -23.35 8.47 0.16
N ALA A 84 -22.91 7.25 0.44
CA ALA A 84 -21.74 6.65 -0.22
C ALA A 84 -22.07 5.80 -1.45
N GLY A 85 -23.29 5.25 -1.56
CA GLY A 85 -23.68 4.34 -2.66
C GLY A 85 -23.00 2.97 -2.65
N THR A 86 -21.83 2.83 -2.00
CA THR A 86 -21.11 1.57 -1.77
C THR A 86 -20.80 1.40 -0.28
N LYS A 87 -20.53 0.16 0.12
CA LYS A 87 -20.18 -0.22 1.49
C LYS A 87 -18.65 -0.11 1.67
N PRO A 88 -18.11 0.70 2.58
CA PRO A 88 -16.67 0.80 2.78
C PRO A 88 -16.07 -0.47 3.41
N TYR A 89 -14.90 -0.87 2.92
CA TYR A 89 -14.13 -2.01 3.42
C TYR A 89 -12.67 -1.64 3.68
N ILE A 90 -12.06 -2.23 4.72
CA ILE A 90 -10.63 -2.15 4.98
C ILE A 90 -10.03 -3.54 4.81
N TYR A 91 -9.06 -3.67 3.92
CA TYR A 91 -8.26 -4.88 3.78
C TYR A 91 -7.00 -4.72 4.62
N GLN A 92 -6.70 -5.69 5.47
CA GLN A 92 -5.52 -5.67 6.33
C GLN A 92 -4.66 -6.90 6.01
N TRP A 93 -3.40 -6.67 5.67
CA TRP A 93 -2.45 -7.75 5.44
C TRP A 93 -1.20 -7.61 6.30
N LEU A 94 -0.57 -8.75 6.56
CA LEU A 94 0.67 -8.91 7.30
C LEU A 94 1.55 -9.92 6.57
N ASN A 95 2.53 -9.43 5.80
CA ASN A 95 3.32 -10.25 4.88
C ASN A 95 4.81 -10.07 5.17
N PRO A 96 5.63 -11.13 5.07
CA PRO A 96 7.06 -10.95 4.90
C PRO A 96 7.33 -10.06 3.68
N ALA A 97 8.20 -9.07 3.83
CA ALA A 97 8.54 -8.15 2.76
C ALA A 97 10.02 -7.78 2.83
N THR A 98 10.56 -7.32 1.70
CA THR A 98 11.95 -6.83 1.61
C THR A 98 11.93 -5.37 1.22
N LEU A 99 12.54 -4.53 2.06
CA LEU A 99 12.82 -3.13 1.76
C LEU A 99 14.13 -3.05 0.98
N SER A 100 14.08 -2.49 -0.23
CA SER A 100 15.27 -2.18 -1.02
C SER A 100 15.58 -0.69 -0.89
N VAL A 101 16.79 -0.35 -0.45
CA VAL A 101 17.25 1.04 -0.26
C VAL A 101 18.47 1.29 -1.12
N THR A 102 18.51 2.43 -1.83
CA THR A 102 19.70 2.93 -2.52
C THR A 102 20.00 4.35 -2.06
N GLY A 103 21.28 4.70 -2.01
CA GLY A 103 21.72 5.99 -1.50
C GLY A 103 23.25 6.17 -1.55
N PRO A 104 23.77 7.30 -1.04
CA PRO A 104 25.20 7.57 -1.00
C PRO A 104 25.92 6.61 -0.03
N GLU A 105 27.22 6.39 -0.27
CA GLU A 105 28.08 5.50 0.54
C GLU A 105 28.07 5.86 2.04
N SER A 106 27.95 7.14 2.35
CA SER A 106 27.87 7.67 3.72
C SER A 106 26.63 7.19 4.49
N LEU A 107 25.56 6.81 3.79
CA LEU A 107 24.28 6.36 4.37
C LEU A 107 24.00 4.88 4.10
N VAL A 108 24.32 4.42 2.89
CA VAL A 108 24.09 3.05 2.41
C VAL A 108 25.43 2.52 1.88
N PRO A 109 26.26 1.88 2.73
CA PRO A 109 27.53 1.31 2.30
C PRO A 109 27.33 0.31 1.15
N GLY A 110 28.09 0.48 0.05
CA GLY A 110 27.91 -0.28 -1.18
C GLY A 110 26.79 0.23 -2.09
N GLY A 111 26.21 1.41 -1.81
CA GLY A 111 25.20 2.10 -2.63
C GLY A 111 23.81 1.46 -2.67
N SER A 112 23.66 0.22 -2.18
CA SER A 112 22.39 -0.48 -2.11
C SER A 112 22.34 -1.45 -0.93
N LYS A 113 21.16 -1.63 -0.34
CA LYS A 113 20.94 -2.56 0.77
C LYS A 113 19.51 -3.11 0.73
N THR A 114 19.37 -4.40 1.02
CA THR A 114 18.07 -5.05 1.23
C THR A 114 17.87 -5.39 2.70
N ILE A 115 16.67 -5.14 3.23
CA ILE A 115 16.30 -5.39 4.62
C ILE A 115 15.03 -6.24 4.62
N SER A 116 15.13 -7.47 5.09
CA SER A 116 13.97 -8.34 5.29
C SER A 116 13.22 -7.94 6.56
N GLY A 117 11.89 -7.95 6.49
CA GLY A 117 11.03 -7.66 7.63
C GLY A 117 9.60 -8.13 7.39
N THR A 118 8.69 -7.65 8.21
CA THR A 118 7.26 -7.88 8.07
C THR A 118 6.57 -6.56 7.76
N LEU A 119 5.81 -6.53 6.67
CA LEU A 119 4.97 -5.40 6.29
C LEU A 119 3.57 -5.65 6.80
N TYR A 120 3.11 -4.79 7.72
CA TYR A 120 1.69 -4.61 7.98
C TYR A 120 1.17 -3.49 7.08
N ASN A 121 0.08 -3.74 6.35
CA ASN A 121 -0.53 -2.71 5.53
C ASN A 121 -2.05 -2.80 5.52
N GLU A 122 -2.66 -1.63 5.31
CA GLU A 122 -4.10 -1.49 5.18
C GLU A 122 -4.45 -0.77 3.89
N ALA A 123 -5.51 -1.23 3.22
CA ALA A 123 -6.10 -0.55 2.07
C ALA A 123 -7.59 -0.34 2.32
N THR A 124 -7.98 0.93 2.41
CA THR A 124 -9.38 1.33 2.63
C THR A 124 -10.04 1.68 1.31
N PHE A 125 -11.15 1.05 1.02
CA PHE A 125 -11.98 1.30 -0.14
C PHE A 125 -13.30 1.90 0.31
N ILE A 126 -13.58 3.13 -0.13
CA ILE A 126 -14.78 3.91 0.23
C ILE A 126 -15.70 4.18 -0.96
N SER A 127 -15.18 4.06 -2.17
CA SER A 127 -15.88 4.28 -3.44
C SER A 127 -15.18 3.46 -4.53
N GLU A 128 -15.91 3.09 -5.57
CA GLU A 128 -15.29 2.52 -6.77
C GLU A 128 -14.21 3.46 -7.30
N SER A 129 -13.02 2.92 -7.53
CA SER A 129 -11.89 3.65 -8.13
C SER A 129 -11.57 2.96 -9.44
N ASP A 130 -11.92 3.61 -10.55
CA ASP A 130 -11.52 3.17 -11.90
C ASP A 130 -9.98 3.14 -12.05
#